data_AF-A0A502G9A9-F1
#
_entry.id   AF-A0A502G9A9-F1
#
_cell.length_a   1.000
_cell.length_b   1.000
_cell.length_c   1.000
_cell.angle_alpha   90.00
_cell.angle_beta   90.00
_cell.angle_gamma   90.00
#
_symmetry.space_group_name_H-M   'P 1'
#
loop_
_entity.id
_entity.type
_entity.pdbx_description
1 polymer ?
#
loop_
_entity_poly.entity_id
_entity_poly.type
_entity_poly.pdbx_seq_one_letter_code
_entity_poly.pdbx_strand_id
1 'polypeptide(L)'
;ARVHTTLGIEQEYFLVDKALYDARPDLVMTGRTLFGHAPAKGQQLDDHYFGSIPARAHGFMLDFEEEATALGIPLRTRHNEVAPNQFECAPTFEDANLAVDHNQLLMDIMGRVAERHHLKVLLHEKPFAGVNGSGKHNNWAMSTDTGVNLFSPGRRPKENLQFLTFFITTVKAVHRYGDLLRASIASASNDHRLGANEAPPAIMSVFLGSTLDSVLDELERTAKVPLDKGDNIYLKLGIDKIPAILLDNTDRNRTSPFAFTGNKFEFRAVGSSANCSSAMTTLNAIVADQLLAFKTEVDALIEQGKKKEVAIVEVLRQYVISSKDIRFEGNGYSEEWKAEAARRGLANVPTTPQALDALVTPEAAALFARHGILSEVELHARHEILLEEYQKKIQIEARVMGDLAINHIIPTAIAYQTKLIDNVRGLRELGLDTEHAQVTIEMIKAISGYVSTIKTTVDEMVDARKNINKLTDVRAQAIAYCDDIKTKFAPIRRAVDKLEQMVADEDWPLVKYRELLFRN
;
A
#
# COMPACT_ATOMS: atom_id res chain seq x y z
N ALA A 1 26.82 -22.63 7.48
CA ALA A 1 25.61 -22.31 6.72
C ALA A 1 25.47 -20.80 6.68
N ARG A 2 25.53 -20.21 5.50
CA ARG A 2 25.17 -18.82 5.26
C ARG A 2 23.65 -18.71 5.17
N VAL A 3 23.08 -17.63 5.70
CA VAL A 3 21.65 -17.31 5.54
C VAL A 3 21.53 -16.28 4.42
N HIS A 4 20.56 -16.49 3.54
CA HIS A 4 20.13 -15.54 2.52
C HIS A 4 18.64 -15.24 2.70
N THR A 5 18.18 -14.13 2.15
CA THR A 5 16.78 -13.74 2.16
C THR A 5 16.15 -14.09 0.82
N THR A 6 14.91 -14.56 0.86
CA THR A 6 14.13 -14.83 -0.35
C THR A 6 12.93 -13.92 -0.41
N LEU A 7 12.49 -13.60 -1.63
CA LEU A 7 11.39 -12.69 -1.87
C LEU A 7 10.51 -13.20 -3.01
N GLY A 8 9.21 -13.33 -2.73
CA GLY A 8 8.17 -13.49 -3.75
C GLY A 8 7.36 -12.21 -3.84
N ILE A 9 7.27 -11.62 -5.04
CA ILE A 9 6.59 -10.34 -5.26
C ILE A 9 5.27 -10.60 -5.98
N GLU A 10 4.16 -10.18 -5.38
CA GLU A 10 2.84 -10.17 -6.02
C GLU A 10 2.63 -8.79 -6.63
N GLN A 11 2.54 -8.69 -7.96
CA GLN A 11 2.41 -7.43 -8.68
C GLN A 11 0.96 -7.22 -9.13
N GLU A 12 0.26 -6.30 -8.48
CA GLU A 12 -1.06 -5.86 -8.93
C GLU A 12 -0.97 -4.66 -9.89
N TYR A 13 -1.94 -4.57 -10.79
CA TYR A 13 -2.04 -3.49 -11.78
C TYR A 13 -3.45 -3.40 -12.38
N PHE A 14 -3.76 -2.27 -13.02
CA PHE A 14 -4.95 -2.14 -13.88
C PHE A 14 -4.56 -2.18 -15.36
N LEU A 15 -5.47 -2.67 -16.21
CA LEU A 15 -5.40 -2.51 -17.67
C LEU A 15 -6.52 -1.59 -18.15
N VAL A 16 -6.18 -0.68 -19.06
CA VAL A 16 -7.14 0.20 -19.72
C VAL A 16 -6.88 0.19 -21.22
N ASP A 17 -7.93 0.27 -22.03
CA ASP A 17 -7.78 0.54 -23.45
C ASP A 17 -6.96 1.82 -23.69
N LYS A 18 -5.96 1.76 -24.59
CA LYS A 18 -5.04 2.87 -24.83
C LYS A 18 -5.75 4.13 -25.31
N ALA A 19 -6.79 4.02 -26.14
CA ALA A 19 -7.53 5.18 -26.61
C ALA A 19 -8.34 5.84 -25.49
N LEU A 20 -8.93 5.04 -24.59
CA LEU A 20 -9.62 5.56 -23.40
C LEU A 20 -8.66 6.22 -22.42
N TYR A 21 -7.45 5.67 -22.27
CA TYR A 21 -6.37 6.27 -21.50
C TYR A 21 -5.95 7.64 -22.09
N ASP A 22 -5.72 7.71 -23.40
CA ASP A 22 -5.30 8.95 -24.08
C ASP A 22 -6.39 10.03 -24.04
N ALA A 23 -7.66 9.64 -24.02
CA ALA A 23 -8.80 10.54 -23.82
C ALA A 23 -8.96 11.05 -22.38
N ARG A 24 -8.06 10.67 -21.46
CA ARG A 24 -8.04 11.10 -20.05
C ARG A 24 -6.73 11.80 -19.71
N PRO A 25 -6.62 13.12 -19.94
CA PRO A 25 -5.38 13.86 -19.69
C PRO A 25 -4.89 13.76 -18.24
N ASP A 26 -5.81 13.66 -17.28
CA ASP A 26 -5.45 13.41 -15.88
C ASP A 26 -4.80 12.05 -15.66
N LEU A 27 -5.35 11.00 -16.26
CA LEU A 27 -4.79 9.66 -16.18
C LEU A 27 -3.43 9.57 -16.89
N VAL A 28 -3.27 10.28 -18.01
CA VAL A 28 -2.00 10.38 -18.74
C VAL A 28 -0.91 11.05 -17.91
N MET A 29 -1.22 12.22 -17.34
CA MET A 29 -0.23 13.08 -16.70
C MET A 29 0.06 12.68 -15.24
N THR A 30 -0.88 12.02 -14.57
CA THR A 30 -0.77 11.73 -13.13
C THR A 30 -0.78 10.24 -12.80
N GLY A 31 -1.05 9.37 -13.78
CA GLY A 31 -1.20 7.92 -13.54
C GLY A 31 -2.49 7.54 -12.81
N ARG A 32 -3.34 8.51 -12.46
CA ARG A 32 -4.63 8.31 -11.83
C ARG A 32 -5.68 9.29 -12.36
N THR A 33 -6.93 8.98 -12.06
CA THR A 33 -8.05 9.89 -12.36
C THR A 33 -8.24 10.90 -11.22
N LEU A 34 -8.26 12.18 -11.57
CA LEU A 34 -8.51 13.29 -10.66
C LEU A 34 -10.01 13.57 -10.51
N PHE A 35 -10.77 13.28 -11.58
CA PHE A 35 -12.23 13.37 -11.63
C PHE A 35 -12.86 12.04 -12.07
N GLY A 36 -14.12 11.84 -11.72
CA GLY A 36 -14.92 10.73 -12.21
C GLY A 36 -15.88 10.23 -11.15
N HIS A 37 -17.17 10.21 -11.51
CA HIS A 37 -18.22 9.60 -10.74
C HIS A 37 -18.16 8.07 -10.81
N ALA A 38 -18.41 7.41 -9.68
CA ALA A 38 -18.44 5.95 -9.61
C ALA A 38 -19.56 5.36 -10.50
N PRO A 39 -19.31 4.26 -11.21
CA PRO A 39 -20.34 3.62 -12.03
C PRO A 39 -21.41 2.94 -11.17
N ALA A 40 -22.61 2.72 -11.73
CA ALA A 40 -23.70 2.04 -11.04
C ALA A 40 -23.34 0.58 -10.68
N LYS A 41 -22.77 -0.16 -11.65
CA LYS A 41 -22.04 -1.41 -11.39
C LYS A 41 -20.58 -1.06 -11.17
N GLY A 42 -20.08 -1.27 -9.97
CA GLY A 42 -18.67 -1.21 -9.59
C GLY A 42 -18.17 -2.61 -9.26
N GLN A 43 -17.59 -2.79 -8.08
CA GLN A 43 -17.09 -4.07 -7.58
C GLN A 43 -18.06 -4.77 -6.60
N GLN A 44 -19.31 -4.31 -6.46
CA GLN A 44 -20.19 -4.73 -5.35
C GLN A 44 -20.64 -6.20 -5.40
N LEU A 45 -20.41 -6.90 -6.53
CA LEU A 45 -20.81 -8.30 -6.71
C LEU A 45 -19.67 -9.29 -6.39
N ASP A 46 -18.45 -8.80 -6.11
CA ASP A 46 -17.24 -9.61 -5.95
C ASP A 46 -17.05 -10.64 -7.09
N ASP A 47 -17.58 -10.34 -8.28
CA ASP A 47 -17.69 -11.25 -9.43
C ASP A 47 -16.40 -11.31 -10.27
N HIS A 48 -15.48 -10.37 -10.04
CA HIS A 48 -14.23 -10.26 -10.78
C HIS A 48 -13.13 -11.15 -10.19
N TYR A 49 -13.03 -11.27 -8.86
CA TYR A 49 -11.97 -12.03 -8.18
C TYR A 49 -12.02 -13.51 -8.55
N PHE A 50 -10.93 -14.04 -9.11
CA PHE A 50 -10.88 -15.40 -9.70
C PHE A 50 -11.97 -15.70 -10.75
N GLY A 51 -12.60 -14.67 -11.31
CA GLY A 51 -13.49 -14.78 -12.45
C GLY A 51 -12.74 -15.08 -13.75
N SER A 52 -13.47 -15.23 -14.85
CA SER A 52 -12.86 -15.41 -16.17
C SER A 52 -12.12 -14.14 -16.61
N ILE A 53 -10.84 -14.27 -16.98
CA ILE A 53 -10.05 -13.16 -17.55
C ILE A 53 -10.58 -12.83 -18.96
N PRO A 54 -10.87 -11.55 -19.28
CA PRO A 54 -11.28 -11.15 -20.63
C PRO A 54 -10.24 -11.54 -21.69
N ALA A 55 -10.71 -11.97 -22.87
CA ALA A 55 -9.83 -12.51 -23.91
C ALA A 55 -8.67 -11.57 -24.33
N ARG A 56 -8.93 -10.26 -24.40
CA ARG A 56 -7.90 -9.25 -24.72
C ARG A 56 -6.85 -9.12 -23.61
N ALA A 57 -7.27 -9.09 -22.36
CA ALA A 57 -6.35 -9.08 -21.21
C ALA A 57 -5.54 -10.38 -21.15
N HIS A 58 -6.17 -11.52 -21.42
CA HIS A 58 -5.49 -12.81 -21.49
C HIS A 58 -4.43 -12.86 -22.60
N GLY A 59 -4.73 -12.31 -23.79
CA GLY A 59 -3.76 -12.19 -24.88
C GLY A 59 -2.52 -11.38 -24.50
N PHE A 60 -2.74 -10.24 -23.84
CA PHE A 60 -1.65 -9.44 -23.24
C PHE A 60 -0.86 -10.23 -22.21
N MET A 61 -1.54 -10.98 -21.34
CA MET A 61 -0.92 -11.76 -20.27
C MET A 61 -0.02 -12.89 -20.78
N LEU A 62 -0.44 -13.58 -21.83
CA LEU A 62 0.39 -14.60 -22.47
C LEU A 62 1.66 -13.99 -23.07
N ASP A 63 1.53 -12.87 -23.79
CA ASP A 63 2.66 -12.22 -24.46
C ASP A 63 3.70 -11.72 -23.42
N PHE A 64 3.28 -11.06 -22.34
CA PHE A 64 4.26 -10.63 -21.34
C PHE A 64 4.85 -11.79 -20.55
N GLU A 65 4.11 -12.89 -20.35
CA GLU A 65 4.63 -14.10 -19.71
C GLU A 65 5.73 -14.76 -20.56
N GLU A 66 5.54 -14.84 -21.88
CA GLU A 66 6.54 -15.37 -22.81
C GLU A 66 7.83 -14.53 -22.77
N GLU A 67 7.70 -13.20 -22.84
CA GLU A 67 8.83 -12.26 -22.77
C GLU A 67 9.55 -12.34 -21.40
N ALA A 68 8.79 -12.37 -20.31
CA ALA A 68 9.33 -12.50 -18.96
C ALA A 68 10.08 -13.84 -18.77
N THR A 69 9.52 -14.93 -19.28
CA THR A 69 10.16 -16.26 -19.25
C THR A 69 11.44 -16.27 -20.07
N ALA A 70 11.45 -15.63 -21.24
CA ALA A 70 12.66 -15.51 -22.07
C ALA A 70 13.79 -14.74 -21.36
N LEU A 71 13.45 -13.83 -20.45
CA LEU A 71 14.40 -13.08 -19.61
C LEU A 71 14.70 -13.74 -18.27
N GLY A 72 14.17 -14.94 -18.02
CA GLY A 72 14.45 -15.74 -16.83
C GLY A 72 13.55 -15.43 -15.62
N ILE A 73 12.52 -14.59 -15.77
CA ILE A 73 11.58 -14.26 -14.71
C ILE A 73 10.59 -15.42 -14.54
N PRO A 74 10.52 -16.09 -13.37
CA PRO A 74 9.77 -17.33 -13.20
C PRO A 74 8.28 -17.07 -12.87
N LEU A 75 7.56 -16.36 -13.75
CA LEU A 75 6.12 -16.11 -13.59
C LEU A 75 5.34 -17.41 -13.39
N ARG A 76 4.44 -17.43 -12.40
CA ARG A 76 3.73 -18.65 -12.01
C ARG A 76 2.23 -18.49 -11.95
N THR A 77 1.74 -17.38 -11.41
CA THR A 77 0.31 -17.11 -11.25
C THR A 77 -0.07 -15.82 -11.95
N ARG A 78 -1.29 -15.82 -12.49
CA ARG A 78 -2.01 -14.64 -12.93
C ARG A 78 -3.50 -14.82 -12.65
N HIS A 79 -4.17 -13.78 -12.19
CA HIS A 79 -5.62 -13.81 -11.99
C HIS A 79 -6.21 -12.40 -12.02
N ASN A 80 -7.53 -12.36 -12.14
CA ASN A 80 -8.31 -11.16 -11.85
C ASN A 80 -8.19 -10.83 -10.36
N GLU A 81 -8.09 -9.53 -10.07
CA GLU A 81 -8.22 -8.99 -8.72
C GLU A 81 -9.68 -8.54 -8.43
N VAL A 82 -9.94 -7.98 -7.25
CA VAL A 82 -11.29 -7.60 -6.82
C VAL A 82 -11.91 -6.50 -7.69
N ALA A 83 -11.16 -5.46 -8.07
CA ALA A 83 -11.71 -4.38 -8.88
C ALA A 83 -11.81 -4.77 -10.38
N PRO A 84 -12.80 -4.24 -11.11
CA PRO A 84 -12.88 -4.40 -12.56
C PRO A 84 -11.59 -3.93 -13.23
N ASN A 85 -11.10 -4.71 -14.20
CA ASN A 85 -9.86 -4.42 -14.92
C ASN A 85 -8.59 -4.41 -14.05
N GLN A 86 -8.66 -4.87 -12.79
CA GLN A 86 -7.50 -5.11 -11.94
C GLN A 86 -7.05 -6.57 -12.06
N PHE A 87 -5.75 -6.77 -12.11
CA PHE A 87 -5.14 -8.08 -12.23
C PHE A 87 -3.91 -8.17 -11.32
N GLU A 88 -3.51 -9.40 -11.04
CA GLU A 88 -2.27 -9.72 -10.34
C GLU A 88 -1.44 -10.71 -11.17
N CYS A 89 -0.13 -10.60 -11.07
CA CYS A 89 0.79 -11.68 -11.42
C CYS A 89 1.88 -11.85 -10.36
N ALA A 90 2.29 -13.09 -10.10
CA ALA A 90 3.35 -13.37 -9.15
C ALA A 90 4.36 -14.40 -9.71
N PRO A 91 5.66 -14.08 -9.70
CA PRO A 91 6.72 -15.06 -9.92
C PRO A 91 6.89 -16.00 -8.73
N THR A 92 7.56 -17.13 -8.98
CA THR A 92 8.14 -17.93 -7.90
C THR A 92 9.13 -17.07 -7.12
N PHE A 93 9.22 -17.26 -5.79
CA PHE A 93 10.18 -16.52 -4.99
C PHE A 93 11.63 -16.83 -5.42
N GLU A 94 12.50 -15.84 -5.28
CA GLU A 94 13.92 -15.94 -5.64
C GLU A 94 14.78 -15.37 -4.51
N ASP A 95 16.11 -15.36 -4.70
CA ASP A 95 16.99 -14.52 -3.87
C ASP A 95 16.49 -13.07 -3.90
N ALA A 96 16.46 -12.42 -2.75
CA ALA A 96 15.79 -11.13 -2.61
C ALA A 96 16.32 -10.05 -3.56
N ASN A 97 17.62 -10.03 -3.87
CA ASN A 97 18.15 -9.07 -4.83
C ASN A 97 17.65 -9.36 -6.25
N LEU A 98 17.73 -10.62 -6.67
CA LEU A 98 17.29 -11.05 -7.99
C LEU A 98 15.78 -10.81 -8.19
N ALA A 99 14.97 -11.12 -7.18
CA ALA A 99 13.52 -10.88 -7.22
C ALA A 99 13.18 -9.39 -7.43
N VAL A 100 13.93 -8.49 -6.80
CA VAL A 100 13.75 -7.04 -6.98
C VAL A 100 14.09 -6.64 -8.42
N ASP A 101 15.23 -7.09 -8.95
CA ASP A 101 15.65 -6.80 -10.33
C ASP A 101 14.64 -7.35 -11.35
N HIS A 102 14.21 -8.60 -11.16
CA HIS A 102 13.19 -9.23 -11.99
C HIS A 102 11.84 -8.50 -11.93
N ASN A 103 11.41 -8.00 -10.78
CA ASN A 103 10.17 -7.21 -10.69
C ASN A 103 10.30 -5.86 -11.42
N GLN A 104 11.43 -5.17 -11.32
CA GLN A 104 11.65 -3.92 -12.09
C GLN A 104 11.59 -4.18 -13.59
N LEU A 105 12.23 -5.26 -14.04
CA LEU A 105 12.21 -5.67 -15.44
C LEU A 105 10.80 -6.09 -15.88
N LEU A 106 10.07 -6.84 -15.06
CA LEU A 106 8.68 -7.24 -15.33
C LEU A 106 7.79 -6.02 -15.58
N MET A 107 7.88 -4.97 -14.75
CA MET A 107 7.10 -3.74 -14.94
C MET A 107 7.41 -3.03 -16.27
N ASP A 108 8.68 -3.03 -16.72
CA ASP A 108 9.07 -2.50 -18.04
C ASP A 108 8.51 -3.34 -19.20
N ILE A 109 8.63 -4.67 -19.11
CA ILE A 109 8.07 -5.61 -20.09
C ILE A 109 6.55 -5.39 -20.22
N MET A 110 5.83 -5.35 -19.10
CA MET A 110 4.39 -5.13 -19.08
C MET A 110 4.01 -3.85 -19.81
N GLY A 111 4.76 -2.75 -19.60
CA GLY A 111 4.54 -1.49 -20.31
C GLY A 111 4.68 -1.62 -21.83
N ARG A 112 5.77 -2.25 -22.30
CA ARG A 112 6.05 -2.43 -23.74
C ARG A 112 5.08 -3.37 -24.42
N VAL A 113 4.75 -4.49 -23.76
CA VAL A 113 3.78 -5.47 -24.27
C VAL A 113 2.40 -4.85 -24.36
N ALA A 114 1.99 -4.07 -23.35
CA ALA A 114 0.67 -3.43 -23.35
C ALA A 114 0.46 -2.55 -24.60
N GLU A 115 1.48 -1.82 -25.04
CA GLU A 115 1.41 -1.01 -26.28
C GLU A 115 1.10 -1.85 -27.52
N ARG A 116 1.67 -3.06 -27.65
CA ARG A 116 1.39 -3.99 -28.75
C ARG A 116 -0.05 -4.49 -28.78
N HIS A 117 -0.69 -4.54 -27.61
CA HIS A 117 -2.09 -4.97 -27.44
C HIS A 117 -3.07 -3.78 -27.39
N HIS A 118 -2.61 -2.57 -27.70
CA HIS A 118 -3.38 -1.33 -27.58
C HIS A 118 -3.95 -1.12 -26.17
N LEU A 119 -3.25 -1.59 -25.15
CA LEU A 119 -3.60 -1.43 -23.74
C LEU A 119 -2.60 -0.50 -23.07
N LYS A 120 -2.98 0.00 -21.89
CA LYS A 120 -2.09 0.70 -20.96
C LYS A 120 -2.15 0.00 -19.62
N VAL A 121 -0.99 -0.41 -19.13
CA VAL A 121 -0.80 -0.87 -17.75
C VAL A 121 -0.71 0.34 -16.83
N LEU A 122 -1.48 0.32 -15.75
CA LEU A 122 -1.45 1.33 -14.69
C LEU A 122 -0.96 0.68 -13.41
N LEU A 123 0.21 1.13 -12.95
CA LEU A 123 0.87 0.68 -11.72
C LEU A 123 0.65 1.64 -10.54
N HIS A 124 -0.11 2.71 -10.74
CA HIS A 124 -0.43 3.65 -9.66
C HIS A 124 -1.29 2.93 -8.61
N GLU A 125 -1.04 3.16 -7.33
CA GLU A 125 -1.66 2.44 -6.21
C GLU A 125 -3.17 2.68 -6.10
N LYS A 126 -3.65 3.81 -6.61
CA LYS A 126 -5.07 4.17 -6.67
C LYS A 126 -5.48 4.87 -7.97
N PRO A 127 -5.54 4.17 -9.12
CA PRO A 127 -5.83 4.82 -10.41
C PRO A 127 -7.26 5.36 -10.47
N PHE A 128 -8.22 4.65 -9.87
CA PHE A 128 -9.64 5.00 -9.80
C PHE A 128 -10.11 5.10 -8.35
N ALA A 129 -10.88 6.12 -8.02
CA ALA A 129 -11.45 6.24 -6.68
C ALA A 129 -12.70 5.35 -6.52
N GLY A 130 -12.94 4.88 -5.29
CA GLY A 130 -14.13 4.09 -4.96
C GLY A 130 -14.07 2.60 -5.34
N VAL A 131 -12.96 2.12 -5.90
CA VAL A 131 -12.67 0.69 -6.14
C VAL A 131 -11.41 0.25 -5.38
N ASN A 132 -11.03 -1.03 -5.41
CA ASN A 132 -9.78 -1.51 -4.80
C ASN A 132 -8.56 -0.78 -5.39
N GLY A 133 -7.50 -0.64 -4.58
CA GLY A 133 -6.21 -0.12 -5.05
C GLY A 133 -5.27 -1.26 -5.40
N SER A 134 -4.16 -0.95 -6.08
CA SER A 134 -3.15 -1.94 -6.47
C SER A 134 -1.99 -1.98 -5.47
N GLY A 135 -1.71 -3.15 -4.90
CA GLY A 135 -0.58 -3.44 -4.01
C GLY A 135 0.64 -4.06 -4.71
N LYS A 136 1.73 -4.21 -3.94
CA LYS A 136 2.87 -5.06 -4.32
C LYS A 136 3.32 -5.90 -3.13
N HIS A 137 2.63 -7.00 -2.83
CA HIS A 137 2.95 -7.75 -1.61
C HIS A 137 4.34 -8.38 -1.70
N ASN A 138 5.12 -8.19 -0.62
CA ASN A 138 6.46 -8.72 -0.50
C ASN A 138 6.47 -9.92 0.45
N ASN A 139 6.45 -11.12 -0.13
CA ASN A 139 6.55 -12.38 0.60
C ASN A 139 8.01 -12.67 0.94
N TRP A 140 8.43 -12.22 2.12
CA TRP A 140 9.80 -12.28 2.59
C TRP A 140 10.05 -13.47 3.52
N ALA A 141 11.16 -14.18 3.30
CA ALA A 141 11.64 -15.24 4.18
C ALA A 141 13.16 -15.28 4.28
N MET A 142 13.68 -16.10 5.20
CA MET A 142 15.11 -16.37 5.34
C MET A 142 15.39 -17.87 5.20
N SER A 143 16.35 -18.21 4.36
CA SER A 143 16.75 -19.60 4.09
C SER A 143 18.25 -19.78 4.24
N THR A 144 18.66 -20.96 4.71
CA THR A 144 20.08 -21.32 4.73
C THR A 144 20.54 -21.78 3.35
N ASP A 145 21.84 -21.64 3.07
CA ASP A 145 22.52 -22.26 1.91
C ASP A 145 22.38 -23.79 1.83
N THR A 146 21.95 -24.44 2.92
CA THR A 146 21.62 -25.87 2.98
C THR A 146 20.14 -26.17 2.71
N GLY A 147 19.33 -25.17 2.32
CA GLY A 147 17.91 -25.33 1.96
C GLY A 147 16.92 -25.34 3.12
N VAL A 148 17.31 -24.88 4.32
CA VAL A 148 16.41 -24.82 5.48
C VAL A 148 15.74 -23.45 5.54
N ASN A 149 14.41 -23.41 5.41
CA ASN A 149 13.62 -22.21 5.66
C ASN A 149 13.50 -21.98 7.18
N LEU A 150 13.99 -20.83 7.65
CA LEU A 150 14.05 -20.47 9.08
C LEU A 150 12.70 -20.03 9.65
N PHE A 151 11.70 -19.80 8.79
CA PHE A 151 10.33 -19.50 9.15
C PHE A 151 9.39 -20.70 9.00
N SER A 152 9.89 -21.89 8.67
CA SER A 152 9.08 -23.10 8.70
C SER A 152 9.14 -23.75 10.09
N PRO A 153 8.01 -24.03 10.75
CA PRO A 153 8.02 -24.82 11.97
C PRO A 153 8.54 -26.23 11.68
N GLY A 154 9.34 -26.76 12.59
CA GLY A 154 9.94 -28.08 12.46
C GLY A 154 9.08 -29.19 13.05
N ARG A 155 9.60 -30.43 13.00
CA ARG A 155 9.00 -31.57 13.70
C ARG A 155 9.71 -31.89 15.01
N ARG A 156 10.97 -31.47 15.12
CA ARG A 156 11.81 -31.71 16.30
C ARG A 156 11.84 -30.46 17.18
N PRO A 157 11.90 -30.61 18.52
CA PRO A 157 11.91 -29.45 19.41
C PRO A 157 13.03 -28.44 19.16
N LYS A 158 14.21 -28.93 18.72
CA LYS A 158 15.35 -28.07 18.35
C LYS A 158 15.08 -27.22 17.09
N GLU A 159 14.35 -27.76 16.13
CA GLU A 159 13.93 -27.03 14.92
C GLU A 159 12.88 -25.98 15.27
N ASN A 160 11.94 -26.32 16.16
CA ASN A 160 10.95 -25.38 16.66
C ASN A 160 11.58 -24.22 17.43
N LEU A 161 12.62 -24.48 18.24
CA LEU A 161 13.37 -23.42 18.91
C LEU A 161 14.09 -22.51 17.91
N GLN A 162 14.64 -23.07 16.83
CA GLN A 162 15.22 -22.28 15.74
C GLN A 162 14.16 -21.40 15.08
N PHE A 163 13.04 -21.98 14.68
CA PHE A 163 11.90 -21.25 14.12
C PHE A 163 11.46 -20.10 15.02
N LEU A 164 11.16 -20.39 16.30
CA LEU A 164 10.74 -19.39 17.28
C LEU A 164 11.78 -18.27 17.45
N THR A 165 13.07 -18.62 17.37
CA THR A 165 14.15 -17.64 17.45
C THR A 165 14.04 -16.61 16.33
N PHE A 166 13.98 -17.04 15.07
CA PHE A 166 13.89 -16.10 13.94
C PHE A 166 12.53 -15.40 13.89
N PHE A 167 11.45 -16.11 14.19
CA PHE A 167 10.09 -15.58 14.21
C PHE A 167 9.91 -14.46 15.24
N ILE A 168 10.21 -14.71 16.52
CA ILE A 168 10.05 -13.72 17.60
C ILE A 168 11.01 -12.53 17.40
N THR A 169 12.25 -12.80 16.97
CA THR A 169 13.23 -11.73 16.69
C THR A 169 12.74 -10.81 15.56
N THR A 170 12.09 -11.36 14.53
CA THR A 170 11.48 -10.57 13.46
C THR A 170 10.35 -9.69 14.00
N VAL A 171 9.43 -10.26 14.79
CA VAL A 171 8.33 -9.50 15.42
C VAL A 171 8.90 -8.37 16.29
N LYS A 172 9.95 -8.64 17.06
CA LYS A 172 10.63 -7.64 17.89
C LYS A 172 11.25 -6.51 17.07
N ALA A 173 11.88 -6.85 15.93
CA ALA A 173 12.46 -5.87 15.03
C ALA A 173 11.39 -4.93 14.45
N VAL A 174 10.27 -5.49 13.97
CA VAL A 174 9.15 -4.72 13.41
C VAL A 174 8.49 -3.85 14.48
N HIS A 175 8.35 -4.35 15.71
CA HIS A 175 7.84 -3.55 16.83
C HIS A 175 8.72 -2.32 17.10
N ARG A 176 10.04 -2.51 17.15
CA ARG A 176 10.99 -1.42 17.45
C ARG A 176 11.07 -0.39 16.32
N TYR A 177 11.05 -0.85 15.07
CA TYR A 177 11.31 -0.02 13.89
C TYR A 177 10.07 0.16 12.99
N GLY A 178 8.87 0.08 13.57
CA GLY A 178 7.61 0.19 12.84
C GLY A 178 7.53 1.47 12.00
N ASP A 179 7.91 2.61 12.58
CA ASP A 179 7.88 3.92 11.91
C ASP A 179 8.83 3.98 10.71
N LEU A 180 10.03 3.38 10.85
CA LEU A 180 11.00 3.30 9.77
C LEU A 180 10.51 2.38 8.63
N LEU A 181 9.83 1.29 8.98
CA LEU A 181 9.22 0.39 8.00
C LEU A 181 8.02 1.07 7.29
N ARG A 182 7.22 1.88 8.00
CA ARG A 182 6.18 2.75 7.40
C ARG A 182 6.78 3.80 6.46
N ALA A 183 7.91 4.40 6.83
CA ALA A 183 8.62 5.37 6.00
C ALA A 183 9.15 4.74 4.70
N SER A 184 9.62 3.48 4.77
CA SER A 184 10.19 2.77 3.61
C SER A 184 9.21 2.51 2.45
N ILE A 185 7.90 2.63 2.71
CA ILE A 185 6.82 2.44 1.73
C ILE A 185 6.03 3.73 1.47
N ALA A 186 6.48 4.87 2.01
CA ALA A 186 5.80 6.15 1.89
C ALA A 186 5.94 6.72 0.48
N SER A 187 4.81 7.08 -0.14
CA SER A 187 4.76 7.79 -1.40
C SER A 187 3.43 8.52 -1.54
N ALA A 188 3.40 9.58 -2.35
CA ALA A 188 2.17 10.33 -2.60
C ALA A 188 1.01 9.45 -3.10
N SER A 189 1.32 8.46 -3.94
CA SER A 189 0.35 7.55 -4.52
C SER A 189 -0.12 6.48 -3.54
N ASN A 190 0.77 5.93 -2.70
CA ASN A 190 0.40 4.94 -1.68
C ASN A 190 -0.44 5.55 -0.54
N ASP A 191 -0.29 6.85 -0.24
CA ASP A 191 -1.18 7.59 0.67
C ASP A 191 -2.67 7.53 0.23
N HIS A 192 -2.95 7.33 -1.07
CA HIS A 192 -4.32 7.15 -1.56
C HIS A 192 -4.85 5.72 -1.46
N ARG A 193 -3.97 4.76 -1.17
CA ARG A 193 -4.29 3.33 -1.06
C ARG A 193 -4.45 2.89 0.38
N LEU A 194 -3.48 3.22 1.25
CA LEU A 194 -3.43 2.72 2.63
C LEU A 194 -4.70 3.10 3.43
N GLY A 195 -5.22 2.13 4.19
CA GLY A 195 -6.36 2.30 5.09
C GLY A 195 -7.74 2.20 4.44
N ALA A 196 -7.84 1.67 3.22
CA ALA A 196 -9.11 1.46 2.52
C ALA A 196 -9.06 0.23 1.60
N ASN A 197 -10.21 -0.42 1.38
CA ASN A 197 -10.43 -1.47 0.36
C ASN A 197 -9.29 -2.50 0.28
N GLU A 198 -9.12 -3.31 1.33
CA GLU A 198 -8.10 -4.36 1.49
C GLU A 198 -6.64 -3.92 1.61
N ALA A 199 -6.33 -2.63 1.43
CA ALA A 199 -5.00 -2.12 1.75
C ALA A 199 -4.85 -1.84 3.26
N PRO A 200 -3.73 -2.22 3.89
CA PRO A 200 -3.55 -2.05 5.33
C PRO A 200 -3.52 -0.56 5.75
N PRO A 201 -3.90 -0.22 6.99
CA PRO A 201 -3.76 1.14 7.52
C PRO A 201 -2.27 1.51 7.68
N ALA A 202 -2.01 2.79 7.94
CA ALA A 202 -0.66 3.30 8.19
C ALA A 202 -0.09 2.91 9.57
N ILE A 203 -0.87 2.18 10.38
CA ILE A 203 -0.45 1.64 11.67
C ILE A 203 0.27 0.33 11.39
N MET A 204 1.57 0.29 11.64
CA MET A 204 2.34 -0.94 11.53
C MET A 204 1.96 -1.89 12.66
N SER A 205 1.53 -3.09 12.31
CA SER A 205 1.20 -4.18 13.21
C SER A 205 1.57 -5.51 12.58
N VAL A 206 1.71 -6.54 13.42
CA VAL A 206 2.02 -7.89 12.96
C VAL A 206 0.86 -8.82 13.25
N PHE A 207 0.41 -9.51 12.19
CA PHE A 207 -0.56 -10.59 12.27
C PHE A 207 0.19 -11.93 12.29
N LEU A 208 -0.06 -12.76 13.30
CA LEU A 208 0.61 -14.05 13.49
C LEU A 208 -0.31 -15.24 13.20
N GLY A 209 -1.62 -15.04 13.29
CA GLY A 209 -2.63 -16.09 13.32
C GLY A 209 -2.81 -16.62 14.74
N SER A 210 -4.07 -16.88 15.11
CA SER A 210 -4.50 -17.30 16.46
C SER A 210 -3.67 -18.43 17.08
N THR A 211 -3.21 -19.38 16.27
CA THR A 211 -2.41 -20.52 16.74
C THR A 211 -1.02 -20.09 17.22
N LEU A 212 -0.29 -19.32 16.42
CA LEU A 212 1.05 -18.84 16.80
C LEU A 212 0.96 -17.74 17.85
N ASP A 213 -0.06 -16.90 17.79
CA ASP A 213 -0.33 -15.89 18.82
C ASP A 213 -0.51 -16.54 20.20
N SER A 214 -1.29 -17.63 20.26
CA SER A 214 -1.47 -18.43 21.49
C SER A 214 -0.17 -19.07 22.00
N VAL A 215 0.72 -19.52 21.10
CA VAL A 215 2.03 -20.06 21.47
C VAL A 215 2.90 -18.97 22.12
N LEU A 216 2.85 -17.74 21.60
CA LEU A 216 3.57 -16.62 22.21
C LEU A 216 2.97 -16.25 23.58
N ASP A 217 1.65 -16.26 23.73
CA ASP A 217 0.99 -16.04 25.03
C ASP A 217 1.37 -17.11 26.07
N GLU A 218 1.55 -18.37 25.65
CA GLU A 218 2.04 -19.42 26.54
C GLU A 218 3.51 -19.18 26.96
N LEU A 219 4.36 -18.73 26.04
CA LEU A 219 5.75 -18.35 26.36
C LEU A 219 5.80 -17.18 27.36
N GLU A 220 4.93 -16.19 27.21
CA GLU A 220 4.76 -15.09 28.17
C GLU A 220 4.29 -15.60 29.53
N ARG A 221 3.22 -16.39 29.58
CA ARG A 221 2.66 -16.92 30.84
C ARG A 221 3.67 -17.76 31.61
N THR A 222 4.47 -18.54 30.89
CA THR A 222 5.50 -19.38 31.49
C THR A 222 6.77 -18.61 31.84
N ALA A 223 6.93 -17.33 31.46
CA ALA A 223 8.16 -16.56 31.65
C ALA A 223 8.66 -16.51 33.10
N LYS A 224 7.75 -16.59 34.08
CA LYS A 224 8.06 -16.61 35.52
C LYS A 224 8.42 -18.00 36.06
N VAL A 225 8.26 -19.06 35.27
CA VAL A 225 8.58 -20.43 35.67
C VAL A 225 10.10 -20.63 35.56
N PRO A 226 10.80 -20.94 36.68
CA PRO A 226 12.23 -21.22 36.64
C PRO A 226 12.52 -22.48 35.82
N LEU A 227 13.61 -22.43 35.06
CA LEU A 227 14.14 -23.56 34.29
C LEU A 227 15.32 -24.14 35.06
N ASP A 228 15.11 -25.28 35.71
CA ASP A 228 16.10 -25.90 36.59
C ASP A 228 17.02 -26.87 35.82
N LYS A 229 18.19 -27.16 36.40
CA LYS A 229 19.13 -28.15 35.85
C LYS A 229 18.50 -29.55 35.87
N GLY A 230 17.94 -29.98 34.75
CA GLY A 230 17.36 -31.33 34.57
C GLY A 230 16.01 -31.33 33.85
N ASP A 231 15.36 -30.17 33.74
CA ASP A 231 14.08 -30.06 33.04
C ASP A 231 14.22 -30.37 31.55
N ASN A 232 13.24 -31.11 31.01
CA ASN A 232 13.02 -31.11 29.58
C ASN A 232 12.37 -29.77 29.19
N ILE A 233 13.23 -28.79 28.92
CA ILE A 233 12.89 -27.40 28.59
C ILE A 233 11.82 -27.36 27.49
N TYR A 234 11.92 -28.21 26.48
CA TYR A 234 10.96 -28.23 25.38
C TYR A 234 9.54 -28.57 25.85
N LEU A 235 9.43 -29.57 26.72
CA LEU A 235 8.16 -30.09 27.23
C LEU A 235 7.55 -29.18 28.30
N LYS A 236 8.40 -28.59 29.16
CA LYS A 236 7.98 -27.62 30.20
C LYS A 236 7.44 -26.31 29.60
N LEU A 237 7.80 -26.02 28.36
CA LEU A 237 7.49 -24.77 27.66
C LEU A 237 6.54 -24.93 26.48
N GLY A 238 6.06 -26.15 26.20
CA GLY A 238 5.16 -26.41 25.08
C GLY A 238 5.79 -26.22 23.70
N ILE A 239 7.12 -26.11 23.58
CA ILE A 239 7.83 -25.94 22.30
C ILE A 239 7.75 -27.22 21.46
N ASP A 240 7.53 -28.37 22.11
CA ASP A 240 7.23 -29.65 21.48
C ASP A 240 5.81 -29.72 20.87
N LYS A 241 4.91 -28.81 21.25
CA LYS A 241 3.49 -28.81 20.85
C LYS A 241 3.16 -27.86 19.70
N ILE A 242 4.13 -27.19 19.07
CA ILE A 242 3.86 -26.32 17.92
C ILE A 242 3.29 -27.19 16.78
N PRO A 243 2.01 -27.03 16.43
CA PRO A 243 1.38 -27.86 15.41
C PRO A 243 2.02 -27.56 14.05
N ALA A 244 1.99 -28.55 13.16
CA ALA A 244 2.33 -28.29 11.76
C ALA A 244 1.33 -27.26 11.21
N ILE A 245 1.82 -26.07 10.88
CA ILE A 245 0.98 -25.01 10.29
C ILE A 245 0.68 -25.43 8.85
N LEU A 246 -0.57 -25.82 8.60
CA LEU A 246 -1.05 -26.04 7.24
C LEU A 246 -1.07 -24.70 6.51
N LEU A 247 -0.63 -24.71 5.25
CA LEU A 247 -0.47 -23.54 4.38
C LEU A 247 -1.74 -22.66 4.22
N ASP A 248 -2.92 -23.15 4.61
CA ASP A 248 -4.21 -22.50 4.33
C ASP A 248 -5.04 -22.20 5.60
N ASN A 249 -4.51 -22.49 6.81
CA ASN A 249 -5.23 -22.25 8.08
C ASN A 249 -4.87 -20.91 8.75
N THR A 250 -4.05 -20.06 8.12
CA THR A 250 -3.84 -18.69 8.61
C THR A 250 -5.04 -17.85 8.23
N ASP A 251 -5.88 -17.58 9.21
CA ASP A 251 -6.99 -16.62 9.18
C ASP A 251 -6.60 -15.40 8.33
N ARG A 252 -7.23 -15.22 7.17
CA ARG A 252 -6.79 -14.26 6.14
C ARG A 252 -7.21 -12.86 6.52
N ASN A 253 -6.63 -12.33 7.59
CA ASN A 253 -6.77 -10.93 7.91
C ASN A 253 -5.97 -10.08 6.91
N ARG A 254 -6.60 -9.77 5.77
CA ARG A 254 -6.02 -8.98 4.66
C ARG A 254 -5.68 -7.54 5.08
N THR A 255 -6.19 -7.07 6.22
CA THR A 255 -6.03 -5.69 6.68
C THR A 255 -4.73 -5.42 7.45
N SER A 256 -3.95 -6.47 7.76
CA SER A 256 -2.66 -6.32 8.45
C SER A 256 -1.54 -5.92 7.49
N PRO A 257 -0.66 -4.95 7.85
CA PRO A 257 0.45 -4.56 7.01
C PRO A 257 1.56 -5.61 6.94
N PHE A 258 1.79 -6.38 8.01
CA PHE A 258 2.83 -7.40 8.06
C PHE A 258 2.24 -8.70 8.65
N ALA A 259 2.13 -9.74 7.83
CA ALA A 259 1.40 -10.96 8.20
C ALA A 259 2.27 -12.21 8.08
N PHE A 260 2.25 -13.08 9.07
CA PHE A 260 2.86 -14.40 8.96
C PHE A 260 1.91 -15.36 8.23
N THR A 261 2.31 -15.84 7.07
CA THR A 261 1.47 -16.70 6.21
C THR A 261 2.00 -18.14 6.20
N GLY A 262 2.29 -18.68 7.39
CA GLY A 262 2.64 -20.09 7.59
C GLY A 262 4.13 -20.42 7.53
N ASN A 263 4.88 -19.90 6.54
CA ASN A 263 6.31 -20.17 6.40
C ASN A 263 7.15 -18.97 5.92
N LYS A 264 6.56 -17.78 5.96
CA LYS A 264 7.11 -16.51 5.49
C LYS A 264 6.30 -15.36 6.08
N PHE A 265 6.85 -14.15 6.04
CA PHE A 265 6.09 -12.94 6.32
C PHE A 265 5.73 -12.24 5.01
N GLU A 266 4.50 -11.77 4.92
CA GLU A 266 3.97 -11.01 3.80
C GLU A 266 3.87 -9.54 4.22
N PHE A 267 4.65 -8.67 3.55
CA PHE A 267 4.60 -7.23 3.77
C PHE A 267 3.67 -6.59 2.72
N ARG A 268 2.44 -6.28 3.14
CA ARG A 268 1.33 -5.83 2.26
C ARG A 268 1.26 -4.33 2.03
N ALA A 269 1.95 -3.54 2.86
CA ALA A 269 1.88 -2.08 2.79
C ALA A 269 2.62 -1.47 1.59
N VAL A 270 3.41 -2.26 0.86
CA VAL A 270 4.22 -1.81 -0.28
C VAL A 270 3.31 -1.48 -1.47
N GLY A 271 3.56 -0.34 -2.13
CA GLY A 271 2.77 0.13 -3.28
C GLY A 271 3.10 -0.58 -4.60
N SER A 272 2.09 -0.72 -5.47
CA SER A 272 2.21 -1.30 -6.82
C SER A 272 3.21 -0.62 -7.75
N SER A 273 3.56 0.66 -7.53
CA SER A 273 4.59 1.37 -8.30
C SER A 273 5.96 1.37 -7.63
N ALA A 274 6.03 1.08 -6.32
CA ALA A 274 7.25 1.22 -5.53
C ALA A 274 8.35 0.22 -5.94
N ASN A 275 9.62 0.63 -5.86
CA ASN A 275 10.71 -0.34 -5.90
C ASN A 275 10.79 -1.05 -4.53
N CYS A 276 10.72 -2.39 -4.55
CA CYS A 276 10.81 -3.20 -3.33
C CYS A 276 12.14 -3.06 -2.58
N SER A 277 13.20 -2.58 -3.24
CA SER A 277 14.53 -2.41 -2.64
C SER A 277 14.50 -1.58 -1.36
N SER A 278 13.72 -0.48 -1.31
CA SER A 278 13.64 0.39 -0.13
C SER A 278 13.03 -0.35 1.06
N ALA A 279 11.89 -1.00 0.84
CA ALA A 279 11.20 -1.80 1.86
C ALA A 279 12.08 -2.97 2.34
N MET A 280 12.72 -3.68 1.41
CA MET A 280 13.55 -4.84 1.73
C MET A 280 14.87 -4.46 2.39
N THR A 281 15.49 -3.33 2.01
CA THR A 281 16.69 -2.82 2.68
C THR A 281 16.38 -2.51 4.13
N THR A 282 15.28 -1.79 4.40
CA THR A 282 14.84 -1.49 5.76
C THR A 282 14.50 -2.77 6.54
N LEU A 283 13.68 -3.66 5.98
CA LEU A 283 13.27 -4.89 6.67
C LEU A 283 14.47 -5.79 6.99
N ASN A 284 15.38 -5.99 6.04
CA ASN A 284 16.58 -6.80 6.26
C ASN A 284 17.50 -6.15 7.30
N ALA A 285 17.67 -4.83 7.27
CA ALA A 285 18.51 -4.10 8.23
C ALA A 285 17.98 -4.20 9.66
N ILE A 286 16.67 -3.97 9.88
CA ILE A 286 16.08 -4.02 11.23
C ILE A 286 16.14 -5.43 11.81
N VAL A 287 15.92 -6.46 10.98
CA VAL A 287 15.99 -7.86 11.42
C VAL A 287 17.43 -8.26 11.70
N ALA A 288 18.39 -7.84 10.87
CA ALA A 288 19.81 -8.09 11.10
C ALA A 288 20.29 -7.46 12.42
N ASP A 289 19.91 -6.21 12.69
CA ASP A 289 20.24 -5.52 13.95
C ASP A 289 19.67 -6.26 15.16
N GLN A 290 18.41 -6.67 15.09
CA GLN A 290 17.75 -7.39 16.17
C GLN A 290 18.33 -8.79 16.39
N LEU A 291 18.81 -9.48 15.35
CA LEU A 291 19.53 -10.75 15.46
C LEU A 291 20.91 -10.59 16.12
N LEU A 292 21.62 -9.50 15.85
CA LEU A 292 22.90 -9.19 16.52
C LEU A 292 22.69 -8.88 18.00
N ALA A 293 21.66 -8.10 18.33
CA ALA A 293 21.26 -7.82 19.71
C ALA A 293 20.90 -9.12 20.44
N PHE A 294 20.06 -9.95 19.82
CA PHE A 294 19.69 -11.27 20.34
C PHE A 294 20.92 -12.14 20.64
N LYS A 295 21.87 -12.22 19.70
CA LYS A 295 23.09 -13.01 19.87
C LYS A 295 23.92 -12.52 21.07
N THR A 296 24.07 -11.20 21.19
CA THR A 296 24.82 -10.56 22.29
C THR A 296 24.17 -10.86 23.65
N GLU A 297 22.85 -10.72 23.75
CA GLU A 297 22.11 -11.01 25.00
C GLU A 297 22.18 -12.49 25.39
N VAL A 298 22.08 -13.40 24.41
CA VAL A 298 22.21 -14.85 24.66
C VAL A 298 23.62 -15.22 25.09
N ASP A 299 24.65 -14.67 24.47
CA ASP A 299 26.05 -14.94 24.82
C ASP A 299 26.36 -14.49 26.25
N ALA A 300 25.88 -13.31 26.66
CA ALA A 300 26.06 -12.81 28.02
C ALA A 300 25.47 -13.77 29.08
N LEU A 301 24.32 -14.39 28.79
CA LEU A 301 23.72 -15.40 29.67
C LEU A 301 24.50 -16.73 29.68
N ILE A 302 25.08 -17.12 28.55
CA ILE A 302 25.92 -18.32 28.45
C ILE A 302 27.22 -18.12 29.25
N GLU A 303 27.83 -16.93 29.18
CA GLU A 303 29.01 -16.56 29.97
C GLU A 303 28.75 -16.60 31.47
N GLN A 304 27.51 -16.29 31.89
CA GLN A 304 27.05 -16.47 33.28
C GLN A 304 26.81 -17.94 33.66
N GLY A 305 27.10 -18.90 32.78
CA GLY A 305 27.01 -20.33 33.03
C GLY A 305 25.66 -20.97 32.70
N LYS A 306 24.74 -20.26 32.04
CA LYS A 306 23.47 -20.86 31.58
C LYS A 306 23.71 -21.76 30.37
N LYS A 307 22.94 -22.84 30.25
CA LYS A 307 22.93 -23.67 29.03
C LYS A 307 22.39 -22.85 27.86
N LYS A 308 22.93 -23.08 26.67
CA LYS A 308 22.56 -22.36 25.44
C LYS A 308 21.04 -22.32 25.21
N GLU A 309 20.35 -23.45 25.31
CA GLU A 309 18.91 -23.54 25.09
C GLU A 309 18.11 -22.73 26.11
N VAL A 310 18.57 -22.68 27.37
CA VAL A 310 17.94 -21.90 28.44
C VAL A 310 18.13 -20.40 28.17
N ALA A 311 19.35 -20.00 27.82
CA ALA A 311 19.66 -18.60 27.50
C ALA A 311 18.83 -18.08 26.32
N ILE A 312 18.70 -18.87 25.24
CA ILE A 312 17.84 -18.55 24.09
C ILE A 312 16.40 -18.32 24.54
N VAL A 313 15.80 -19.28 25.23
CA VAL A 313 14.40 -19.19 25.68
C VAL A 313 14.16 -17.97 26.57
N GLU A 314 15.10 -17.66 27.45
CA GLU A 314 14.99 -16.53 28.37
C GLU A 314 14.92 -15.21 27.62
N VAL A 315 15.80 -15.00 26.64
CA VAL A 315 15.76 -13.80 25.77
C VAL A 315 14.47 -13.77 24.94
N LEU A 316 14.06 -14.91 24.36
CA LEU A 316 12.82 -14.96 23.56
C LEU A 316 11.58 -14.59 24.37
N ARG A 317 11.48 -15.01 25.65
CA ARG A 317 10.39 -14.60 26.54
C ARG A 317 10.36 -13.09 26.76
N GLN A 318 11.52 -12.47 26.96
CA GLN A 318 11.61 -11.01 27.11
C GLN A 318 11.18 -10.30 25.83
N TYR A 319 11.54 -10.84 24.66
CA TYR A 319 11.15 -10.26 23.39
C TYR A 319 9.64 -10.38 23.16
N VAL A 320 9.03 -11.53 23.44
CA VAL A 320 7.57 -11.70 23.37
C VAL A 320 6.84 -10.68 24.23
N ILE A 321 7.27 -10.48 25.47
CA ILE A 321 6.66 -9.50 26.39
C ILE A 321 6.84 -8.08 25.84
N SER A 322 8.05 -7.73 25.44
CA SER A 322 8.42 -6.37 25.04
C SER A 322 8.10 -6.03 23.58
N SER A 323 7.50 -6.95 22.82
CA SER A 323 6.94 -6.72 21.48
C SER A 323 5.45 -7.03 21.42
N LYS A 324 4.79 -7.22 22.57
CA LYS A 324 3.38 -7.61 22.62
C LYS A 324 2.47 -6.60 21.93
N ASP A 325 2.80 -5.31 22.05
CA ASP A 325 2.00 -4.21 21.55
C ASP A 325 1.78 -4.25 20.02
N ILE A 326 2.76 -4.76 19.26
CA ILE A 326 2.67 -4.85 17.78
C ILE A 326 1.72 -5.94 17.29
N ARG A 327 1.43 -6.95 18.12
CA ARG A 327 0.64 -8.12 17.74
C ARG A 327 -0.84 -7.75 17.64
N PHE A 328 -1.44 -7.99 16.47
CA PHE A 328 -2.85 -7.69 16.27
C PHE A 328 -3.52 -8.65 15.28
N GLU A 329 -4.56 -9.32 15.77
CA GLU A 329 -5.29 -10.36 15.03
C GLU A 329 -6.64 -9.87 14.48
N GLY A 330 -7.08 -8.67 14.84
CA GLY A 330 -8.41 -8.13 14.50
C GLY A 330 -8.47 -7.27 13.24
N ASN A 331 -9.63 -6.66 12.97
CA ASN A 331 -9.81 -5.77 11.81
C ASN A 331 -8.99 -4.47 11.96
N GLY A 332 -8.01 -4.26 11.07
CA GLY A 332 -7.14 -3.08 11.05
C GLY A 332 -7.83 -1.77 10.67
N TYR A 333 -9.05 -1.81 10.13
CA TYR A 333 -9.80 -0.60 9.77
C TYR A 333 -10.66 -0.02 10.87
N SER A 334 -10.87 -0.79 11.94
CA SER A 334 -11.80 -0.42 12.99
C SER A 334 -11.31 0.83 13.75
N GLU A 335 -12.23 1.72 14.12
CA GLU A 335 -11.88 2.88 14.96
C GLU A 335 -11.40 2.40 16.34
N GLU A 336 -11.89 1.24 16.79
CA GLU A 336 -11.42 0.54 17.96
C GLU A 336 -9.93 0.20 17.86
N TRP A 337 -9.45 -0.27 16.70
CA TRP A 337 -8.03 -0.55 16.49
C TRP A 337 -7.21 0.73 16.49
N LYS A 338 -7.67 1.81 15.86
CA LYS A 338 -6.94 3.10 15.89
C LYS A 338 -6.76 3.62 17.31
N ALA A 339 -7.82 3.55 18.13
CA ALA A 339 -7.75 3.94 19.53
C ALA A 339 -6.85 3.00 20.35
N GLU A 340 -6.95 1.70 20.12
CA GLU A 340 -6.14 0.70 20.81
C GLU A 340 -4.65 0.79 20.47
N ALA A 341 -4.31 0.92 19.18
CA ALA A 341 -2.94 1.12 18.71
C ALA A 341 -2.29 2.35 19.36
N ALA A 342 -3.03 3.46 19.47
CA ALA A 342 -2.56 4.66 20.16
C ALA A 342 -2.30 4.40 21.66
N ARG A 343 -3.18 3.64 22.35
CA ARG A 343 -2.95 3.23 23.75
C ARG A 343 -1.71 2.36 23.92
N ARG A 344 -1.42 1.52 22.93
CA ARG A 344 -0.23 0.66 22.85
C ARG A 344 1.04 1.38 22.40
N GLY A 345 0.95 2.67 22.07
CA GLY A 345 2.10 3.47 21.61
C GLY A 345 2.52 3.20 20.17
N LEU A 346 1.69 2.54 19.35
CA LEU A 346 1.94 2.35 17.93
C LEU A 346 1.61 3.63 17.15
N ALA A 347 2.56 4.12 16.36
CA ALA A 347 2.36 5.32 15.58
C ALA A 347 1.32 5.11 14.47
N ASN A 348 0.51 6.13 14.21
CA ASN A 348 -0.37 6.22 13.07
C ASN A 348 -0.01 7.47 12.27
N VAL A 349 0.89 7.31 11.30
CA VAL A 349 1.36 8.41 10.45
C VAL A 349 0.85 8.18 9.01
N PRO A 350 -0.37 8.65 8.69
CA PRO A 350 -1.02 8.34 7.42
C PRO A 350 -0.39 9.05 6.23
N THR A 351 0.23 10.20 6.44
CA THR A 351 0.73 11.10 5.39
C THR A 351 2.23 10.94 5.17
N THR A 352 2.63 10.92 3.91
CA THR A 352 4.03 10.69 3.51
C THR A 352 5.03 11.69 4.10
N PRO A 353 4.81 13.04 4.06
CA PRO A 353 5.84 13.98 4.56
C PRO A 353 6.23 13.73 6.02
N GLN A 354 5.24 13.49 6.89
CA GLN A 354 5.46 13.19 8.30
C GLN A 354 6.04 11.78 8.49
N ALA A 355 5.60 10.79 7.72
CA ALA A 355 6.14 9.42 7.81
C ALA A 355 7.62 9.36 7.46
N LEU A 356 8.07 10.18 6.49
CA LEU A 356 9.46 10.22 6.06
C LEU A 356 10.42 10.70 7.15
N ASP A 357 9.96 11.45 8.16
CA ASP A 357 10.81 11.91 9.27
C ASP A 357 11.46 10.77 10.05
N ALA A 358 10.89 9.56 10.00
CA ALA A 358 11.48 8.38 10.62
C ALA A 358 12.88 8.06 10.05
N LEU A 359 13.16 8.43 8.79
CA LEU A 359 14.45 8.21 8.10
C LEU A 359 15.60 9.03 8.69
N VAL A 360 15.31 10.21 9.25
CA VAL A 360 16.30 11.17 9.76
C VAL A 360 16.36 11.20 11.28
N THR A 361 15.77 10.20 11.95
CA THR A 361 15.92 10.04 13.39
C THR A 361 17.34 9.58 13.73
N PRO A 362 17.88 9.96 14.91
CA PRO A 362 19.19 9.46 15.35
C PRO A 362 19.24 7.92 15.43
N GLU A 363 18.11 7.28 15.75
CA GLU A 363 18.03 5.82 15.80
C GLU A 363 18.14 5.17 14.42
N ALA A 364 17.47 5.72 13.40
CA ALA A 364 17.59 5.26 12.01
C ALA A 364 19.01 5.48 11.46
N ALA A 365 19.59 6.67 11.70
CA ALA A 365 20.97 6.97 11.29
C ALA A 365 21.97 6.01 11.92
N ALA A 366 21.85 5.75 13.23
CA ALA A 366 22.71 4.81 13.93
C ALA A 366 22.52 3.37 13.43
N LEU A 367 21.28 2.95 13.12
CA LEU A 367 20.99 1.64 12.55
C LEU A 367 21.75 1.45 11.23
N PHE A 368 21.50 2.28 10.23
CA PHE A 368 22.11 2.08 8.91
C PHE A 368 23.63 2.26 8.93
N ALA A 369 24.17 3.18 9.74
CA ALA A 369 25.61 3.39 9.88
C ALA A 369 26.32 2.19 10.51
N ARG A 370 25.76 1.59 11.58
CA ARG A 370 26.34 0.40 12.22
C ARG A 370 26.43 -0.81 11.28
N HIS A 371 25.47 -0.93 10.37
CA HIS A 371 25.44 -2.00 9.36
C HIS A 371 26.20 -1.66 8.07
N GLY A 372 26.75 -0.45 7.96
CA GLY A 372 27.48 0.00 6.76
C GLY A 372 26.59 0.09 5.50
N ILE A 373 25.30 0.37 5.68
CA ILE A 373 24.30 0.41 4.59
C ILE A 373 24.15 1.83 4.02
N LEU A 374 23.93 2.81 4.91
CA LEU A 374 23.83 4.24 4.57
C LEU A 374 24.49 5.05 5.69
N SER A 375 25.15 6.14 5.29
CA SER A 375 25.58 7.21 6.17
C SER A 375 24.43 8.16 6.52
N GLU A 376 24.63 8.96 7.56
CA GLU A 376 23.69 10.02 7.95
C GLU A 376 23.41 10.99 6.81
N VAL A 377 24.46 11.40 6.07
CA VAL A 377 24.32 12.29 4.91
C VAL A 377 23.46 11.68 3.81
N GLU A 378 23.64 10.38 3.52
CA GLU A 378 22.84 9.69 2.51
C GLU A 378 21.37 9.51 2.94
N LEU A 379 21.10 9.32 4.23
CA LEU A 379 19.72 9.27 4.75
C LEU A 379 19.03 10.63 4.63
N HIS A 380 19.70 11.72 5.01
CA HIS A 380 19.18 13.07 4.82
C HIS A 380 18.93 13.40 3.35
N ALA A 381 19.85 13.03 2.45
CA ALA A 381 19.65 13.23 1.02
C ALA A 381 18.44 12.44 0.49
N ARG A 382 18.26 11.19 0.92
CA ARG A 382 17.07 10.39 0.56
C ARG A 382 15.77 10.99 1.10
N HIS A 383 15.77 11.47 2.34
CA HIS A 383 14.63 12.15 2.94
C HIS A 383 14.21 13.38 2.11
N GLU A 384 15.18 14.22 1.74
CA GLU A 384 14.94 15.41 0.92
C GLU A 384 14.40 15.06 -0.47
N ILE A 385 15.00 14.09 -1.16
CA ILE A 385 14.55 13.62 -2.49
C ILE A 385 13.10 13.11 -2.44
N LEU A 386 12.74 12.32 -1.42
CA LEU A 386 11.40 11.76 -1.27
C LEU A 386 10.36 12.84 -0.95
N LEU A 387 10.73 13.85 -0.15
CA LEU A 387 9.88 15.01 0.12
C LEU A 387 9.66 15.86 -1.14
N GLU A 388 10.71 16.09 -1.92
CA GLU A 388 10.60 16.78 -3.21
C GLU A 388 9.73 16.00 -4.20
N GLU A 389 9.91 14.68 -4.29
CA GLU A 389 9.09 13.83 -5.16
C GLU A 389 7.61 13.94 -4.78
N TYR A 390 7.29 13.84 -3.48
CA TYR A 390 5.94 14.03 -2.97
C TYR A 390 5.38 15.39 -3.37
N GLN A 391 6.12 16.46 -3.08
CA GLN A 391 5.75 17.84 -3.40
C GLN A 391 5.47 18.00 -4.90
N LYS A 392 6.36 17.50 -5.77
CA LYS A 392 6.23 17.58 -7.23
C LYS A 392 5.01 16.80 -7.72
N LYS A 393 4.76 15.59 -7.22
CA LYS A 393 3.57 14.79 -7.59
C LYS A 393 2.27 15.51 -7.23
N ILE A 394 2.12 15.97 -5.99
CA ILE A 394 0.90 16.71 -5.58
C ILE A 394 0.78 18.03 -6.36
N GLN A 395 1.90 18.70 -6.69
CA GLN A 395 1.87 19.89 -7.53
C GLN A 395 1.35 19.60 -8.95
N ILE A 396 1.79 18.51 -9.58
CA ILE A 396 1.33 18.11 -10.91
C ILE A 396 -0.18 17.80 -10.86
N GLU A 397 -0.63 17.02 -9.87
CA GLU A 397 -2.05 16.74 -9.67
C GLU A 397 -2.87 18.03 -9.51
N ALA A 398 -2.41 18.97 -8.68
CA ALA A 398 -3.09 20.25 -8.48
C ALA A 398 -3.18 21.08 -9.76
N ARG A 399 -2.11 21.11 -10.56
CA ARG A 399 -2.06 21.83 -11.85
C ARG A 399 -3.03 21.22 -12.85
N VAL A 400 -2.99 19.91 -13.04
CA VAL A 400 -3.86 19.20 -13.98
C VAL A 400 -5.32 19.29 -13.54
N MET A 401 -5.59 19.15 -12.24
CA MET A 401 -6.94 19.33 -11.68
C MET A 401 -7.49 20.72 -11.98
N GLY A 402 -6.72 21.77 -11.71
CA GLY A 402 -7.13 23.14 -12.00
C GLY A 402 -7.33 23.41 -13.49
N ASP A 403 -6.40 22.96 -14.32
CA ASP A 403 -6.47 23.13 -15.78
C ASP A 403 -7.71 22.46 -16.38
N LEU A 404 -7.93 21.17 -16.09
CA LEU A 404 -9.10 20.44 -16.58
C LEU A 404 -10.41 21.02 -16.05
N ALA A 405 -10.45 21.42 -14.79
CA ALA A 405 -11.63 22.04 -14.20
C ALA A 405 -12.02 23.33 -14.93
N ILE A 406 -11.06 24.23 -15.17
CA ILE A 406 -11.29 25.55 -15.77
C ILE A 406 -11.50 25.48 -17.29
N ASN A 407 -10.72 24.65 -17.99
CA ASN A 407 -10.67 24.66 -19.46
C ASN A 407 -11.58 23.63 -20.12
N HIS A 408 -11.98 22.57 -19.41
CA HIS A 408 -12.83 21.51 -19.96
C HIS A 408 -14.18 21.45 -19.24
N ILE A 409 -14.19 21.29 -17.91
CA ILE A 409 -15.42 21.01 -17.16
C ILE A 409 -16.34 22.23 -17.07
N ILE A 410 -15.83 23.39 -16.62
CA ILE A 410 -16.64 24.60 -16.48
C ILE A 410 -17.27 25.02 -17.83
N PRO A 411 -16.53 25.09 -18.95
CA PRO A 411 -17.10 25.45 -20.25
C PRO A 411 -18.22 24.51 -20.69
N THR A 412 -18.04 23.18 -20.54
CA THR A 412 -19.11 22.22 -20.82
C THR A 412 -20.34 22.46 -19.94
N ALA A 413 -20.13 22.66 -18.63
CA ALA A 413 -21.25 22.88 -17.70
C ALA A 413 -22.03 24.17 -18.02
N ILE A 414 -21.35 25.26 -18.39
CA ILE A 414 -21.97 26.51 -18.79
C ILE A 414 -22.72 26.36 -20.13
N ALA A 415 -22.14 25.64 -21.09
CA ALA A 415 -22.79 25.38 -22.37
C ALA A 415 -24.10 24.60 -22.16
N TYR A 416 -24.07 23.54 -21.35
CA TYR A 416 -25.27 22.78 -21.00
C TYR A 416 -26.27 23.61 -20.20
N GLN A 417 -25.82 24.42 -19.24
CA GLN A 417 -26.66 25.35 -18.49
C GLN A 417 -27.39 26.33 -19.43
N THR A 418 -26.72 26.80 -20.49
CA THR A 418 -27.32 27.67 -21.51
C THR A 418 -28.45 26.96 -22.25
N LYS A 419 -28.26 25.69 -22.66
CA LYS A 419 -29.32 24.86 -23.26
C LYS A 419 -30.55 24.76 -22.35
N LEU A 420 -30.34 24.57 -21.04
CA LEU A 420 -31.43 24.52 -20.06
C LEU A 420 -32.14 25.87 -19.91
N ILE A 421 -31.41 26.98 -19.90
CA ILE A 421 -31.98 28.33 -19.83
C ILE A 421 -32.86 28.62 -21.05
N ASP A 422 -32.39 28.27 -22.25
CA ASP A 422 -33.16 28.47 -23.48
C ASP A 422 -34.40 27.58 -23.53
N ASN A 423 -34.33 26.36 -23.00
CA ASN A 423 -35.52 25.53 -22.80
C ASN A 423 -36.55 26.22 -21.87
N VAL A 424 -36.12 26.75 -20.72
CA VAL A 424 -37.02 27.47 -19.80
C VAL A 424 -37.63 28.71 -20.45
N ARG A 425 -36.87 29.45 -21.26
CA ARG A 425 -37.39 30.59 -22.03
C ARG A 425 -38.47 30.14 -23.01
N GLY A 426 -38.21 29.09 -23.79
CA GLY A 426 -39.18 28.53 -24.74
C GLY A 426 -40.47 28.03 -24.08
N LEU A 427 -40.38 27.35 -22.92
CA LEU A 427 -41.57 26.93 -22.17
C LEU A 427 -42.43 28.12 -21.74
N ARG A 428 -41.79 29.19 -21.26
CA ARG A 428 -42.50 30.42 -20.85
C ARG A 428 -43.15 31.14 -22.03
N GLU A 429 -42.49 31.18 -23.19
CA GLU A 429 -43.05 31.77 -24.42
C GLU A 429 -44.30 31.04 -24.91
N LEU A 430 -44.38 29.72 -24.68
CA LEU A 430 -45.57 28.91 -24.98
C LEU A 430 -46.70 29.05 -23.94
N GLY A 431 -46.52 29.91 -22.92
CA GLY A 431 -47.49 30.10 -21.85
C GLY A 431 -47.56 28.96 -20.84
N LEU A 432 -46.57 28.06 -20.83
CA LEU A 432 -46.45 27.03 -19.79
C LEU A 432 -45.97 27.68 -18.49
N ASP A 433 -46.64 27.33 -17.39
CA ASP A 433 -46.44 27.97 -16.10
C ASP A 433 -45.07 27.66 -15.45
N THR A 434 -44.84 28.29 -14.30
CA THR A 434 -43.62 28.13 -13.50
C THR A 434 -43.45 26.71 -12.96
N GLU A 435 -44.53 25.94 -12.77
CA GLU A 435 -44.50 24.59 -12.22
C GLU A 435 -43.82 23.63 -13.20
N HIS A 436 -44.14 23.75 -14.49
CA HIS A 436 -43.54 22.94 -15.56
C HIS A 436 -42.05 23.23 -15.79
N ALA A 437 -41.58 24.44 -15.43
CA ALA A 437 -40.17 24.85 -15.58
C ALA A 437 -39.35 24.68 -14.29
N GLN A 438 -39.98 24.37 -13.16
CA GLN A 438 -39.34 24.41 -11.83
C GLN A 438 -38.15 23.45 -11.72
N VAL A 439 -38.29 22.22 -12.22
CA VAL A 439 -37.22 21.21 -12.21
C VAL A 439 -35.99 21.70 -12.97
N THR A 440 -36.19 22.28 -14.16
CA THR A 440 -35.10 22.82 -14.99
C THR A 440 -34.43 24.02 -14.31
N ILE A 441 -35.20 24.89 -13.66
CA ILE A 441 -34.66 26.02 -12.88
C ILE A 441 -33.79 25.52 -11.71
N GLU A 442 -34.20 24.46 -11.02
CA GLU A 442 -33.41 23.87 -9.93
C GLU A 442 -32.11 23.25 -10.44
N MET A 443 -32.13 22.56 -11.59
CA MET A 443 -30.92 22.07 -12.24
C MET A 443 -29.96 23.22 -12.60
N ILE A 444 -30.48 24.31 -13.18
CA ILE A 444 -29.68 25.50 -13.51
C ILE A 444 -29.00 26.07 -12.25
N LYS A 445 -29.73 26.19 -11.14
CA LYS A 445 -29.19 26.65 -9.85
C LYS A 445 -28.11 25.73 -9.31
N ALA A 446 -28.34 24.41 -9.37
CA ALA A 446 -27.37 23.41 -8.92
C ALA A 446 -26.07 23.47 -9.73
N ILE A 447 -26.18 23.50 -11.07
CA ILE A 447 -25.02 23.64 -11.97
C ILE A 447 -24.25 24.93 -11.65
N SER A 448 -24.94 26.06 -11.51
CA SER A 448 -24.31 27.33 -11.15
C SER A 448 -23.56 27.26 -9.82
N GLY A 449 -24.14 26.58 -8.83
CA GLY A 449 -23.53 26.36 -7.52
C GLY A 449 -22.24 25.57 -7.63
N TYR A 450 -22.25 24.44 -8.33
CA TYR A 450 -21.06 23.61 -8.53
C TYR A 450 -19.97 24.32 -9.34
N VAL A 451 -20.32 25.03 -10.41
CA VAL A 451 -19.36 25.84 -11.18
C VAL A 451 -18.69 26.90 -10.29
N SER A 452 -19.47 27.59 -9.44
CA SER A 452 -18.95 28.57 -8.50
C SER A 452 -18.00 27.95 -7.47
N THR A 453 -18.37 26.79 -6.91
CA THR A 453 -17.50 26.03 -5.99
C THR A 453 -16.19 25.65 -6.67
N ILE A 454 -16.24 25.09 -7.88
CA ILE A 454 -15.03 24.69 -8.63
C ILE A 454 -14.14 25.91 -8.84
N LYS A 455 -14.68 27.01 -9.39
CA LYS A 455 -13.88 28.20 -9.70
C LYS A 455 -13.21 28.77 -8.46
N THR A 456 -13.98 28.97 -7.39
CA THR A 456 -13.49 29.57 -6.15
C THR A 456 -12.41 28.70 -5.50
N THR A 457 -12.65 27.38 -5.38
CA THR A 457 -11.68 26.48 -4.76
C THR A 457 -10.42 26.29 -5.61
N VAL A 458 -10.53 26.31 -6.95
CA VAL A 458 -9.35 26.29 -7.82
C VAL A 458 -8.52 27.56 -7.66
N ASP A 459 -9.14 28.74 -7.57
CA ASP A 459 -8.42 30.00 -7.35
C ASP A 459 -7.67 29.99 -6.00
N GLU A 460 -8.35 29.56 -4.93
CA GLU A 460 -7.74 29.39 -3.61
C GLU A 460 -6.54 28.42 -3.66
N MET A 461 -6.69 27.28 -4.34
CA MET A 461 -5.63 26.30 -4.51
C MET A 461 -4.44 26.87 -5.28
N VAL A 462 -4.69 27.64 -6.35
CA VAL A 462 -3.66 28.28 -7.15
C VAL A 462 -2.90 29.33 -6.33
N ASP A 463 -3.59 30.14 -5.54
CA ASP A 463 -2.96 31.17 -4.72
C ASP A 463 -2.18 30.59 -3.53
N ALA A 464 -2.74 29.56 -2.86
CA ALA A 464 -2.01 28.80 -1.85
C ALA A 464 -0.71 28.22 -2.43
N ARG A 465 -0.77 27.62 -3.62
CA ARG A 465 0.38 27.04 -4.31
C ARG A 465 1.45 28.10 -4.63
N LYS A 466 1.04 29.31 -5.05
CA LYS A 466 1.98 30.42 -5.31
C LYS A 466 2.75 30.82 -4.06
N ASN A 467 2.11 30.78 -2.89
CA ASN A 467 2.75 31.14 -1.61
C ASN A 467 3.66 30.02 -1.10
N ILE A 468 3.17 28.78 -1.12
CA ILE A 468 3.93 27.59 -0.68
C ILE A 468 5.20 27.38 -1.53
N ASN A 469 5.14 27.68 -2.83
CA ASN A 469 6.30 27.59 -3.71
C ASN A 469 7.44 28.56 -3.39
N LYS A 470 7.22 29.55 -2.49
CA LYS A 470 8.26 30.47 -2.03
C LYS A 470 9.00 29.96 -0.79
N LEU A 471 8.51 28.89 -0.17
CA LEU A 471 9.19 28.26 0.96
C LEU A 471 10.51 27.66 0.49
N THR A 472 11.57 27.88 1.27
CA THR A 472 12.92 27.36 0.99
C THR A 472 13.18 26.01 1.66
N ASP A 473 12.47 25.71 2.73
CA ASP A 473 12.58 24.42 3.43
C ASP A 473 11.72 23.36 2.73
N VAL A 474 12.36 22.31 2.22
CA VAL A 474 11.71 21.24 1.45
C VAL A 474 10.67 20.50 2.29
N ARG A 475 10.96 20.27 3.58
CA ARG A 475 10.04 19.57 4.49
C ARG A 475 8.79 20.40 4.76
N ALA A 476 8.94 21.66 5.12
CA ALA A 476 7.81 22.57 5.31
C ALA A 476 6.98 22.72 4.03
N GLN A 477 7.64 22.76 2.86
CA GLN A 477 6.95 22.81 1.59
C GLN A 477 6.12 21.54 1.34
N ALA A 478 6.69 20.34 1.53
CA ALA A 478 5.98 19.08 1.36
C ALA A 478 4.78 18.94 2.31
N ILE A 479 4.92 19.37 3.58
CA ILE A 479 3.83 19.40 4.56
C ILE A 479 2.73 20.36 4.11
N ALA A 480 3.08 21.58 3.68
CA ALA A 480 2.07 22.54 3.21
C ALA A 480 1.32 22.03 1.94
N TYR A 481 2.00 21.30 1.05
CA TYR A 481 1.30 20.63 -0.06
C TYR A 481 0.33 19.53 0.42
N CYS A 482 0.68 18.79 1.46
CA CYS A 482 -0.19 17.79 2.07
C CYS A 482 -1.41 18.43 2.76
N ASP A 483 -1.19 19.45 3.58
CA ASP A 483 -2.21 19.97 4.49
C ASP A 483 -3.08 21.07 3.83
N ASP A 484 -2.50 21.89 2.94
CA ASP A 484 -3.20 23.04 2.35
C ASP A 484 -3.63 22.80 0.90
N ILE A 485 -2.85 22.08 0.09
CA ILE A 485 -3.14 21.88 -1.35
C ILE A 485 -4.00 20.63 -1.57
N LYS A 486 -3.56 19.47 -1.08
CA LYS A 486 -4.26 18.19 -1.28
C LYS A 486 -5.69 18.22 -0.71
N THR A 487 -5.93 18.97 0.37
CA THR A 487 -7.26 19.13 0.98
C THR A 487 -8.26 19.84 0.07
N LYS A 488 -7.79 20.66 -0.89
CA LYS A 488 -8.65 21.32 -1.90
C LYS A 488 -9.14 20.37 -2.98
N PHE A 489 -8.53 19.20 -3.16
CA PHE A 489 -8.88 18.27 -4.24
C PHE A 489 -10.29 17.70 -4.07
N ALA A 490 -10.66 17.31 -2.85
CA ALA A 490 -11.95 16.64 -2.60
C ALA A 490 -13.17 17.55 -2.86
N PRO A 491 -13.19 18.83 -2.42
CA PRO A 491 -14.28 19.76 -2.78
C PRO A 491 -14.42 19.97 -4.30
N ILE A 492 -13.31 20.19 -5.01
CA ILE A 492 -13.30 20.38 -6.48
C ILE A 492 -13.86 19.11 -7.14
N ARG A 493 -13.27 17.95 -6.81
CA ARG A 493 -13.72 16.67 -7.36
C ARG A 493 -15.20 16.42 -7.11
N ARG A 494 -15.69 16.62 -5.89
CA ARG A 494 -17.10 16.40 -5.55
C ARG A 494 -18.04 17.25 -6.41
N ALA A 495 -17.68 18.50 -6.67
CA ALA A 495 -18.48 19.38 -7.52
C ALA A 495 -18.44 18.91 -8.99
N VAL A 496 -17.27 18.51 -9.51
CA VAL A 496 -17.12 17.97 -10.87
C VAL A 496 -17.91 16.66 -11.04
N ASP A 497 -17.77 15.72 -10.10
CA ASP A 497 -18.47 14.43 -10.14
C ASP A 497 -20.00 14.63 -10.08
N LYS A 498 -20.49 15.72 -9.45
CA LYS A 498 -21.91 16.08 -9.46
C LYS A 498 -22.36 16.68 -10.79
N LEU A 499 -21.52 17.49 -11.43
CA LEU A 499 -21.78 17.97 -12.78
C LEU A 499 -21.83 16.82 -13.80
N GLU A 500 -20.97 15.80 -13.67
CA GLU A 500 -20.98 14.60 -14.53
C GLU A 500 -22.34 13.89 -14.55
N GLN A 501 -23.05 13.88 -13.42
CA GLN A 501 -24.36 13.27 -13.28
C GLN A 501 -25.50 14.12 -13.89
N MET A 502 -25.29 15.43 -14.03
CA MET A 502 -26.33 16.39 -14.44
C MET A 502 -26.21 16.80 -15.91
N VAL A 503 -24.99 16.91 -16.42
CA VAL A 503 -24.70 17.26 -17.81
C VAL A 503 -25.00 16.06 -18.72
N ALA A 504 -25.57 16.33 -19.89
CA ALA A 504 -25.85 15.29 -20.88
C ALA A 504 -24.57 14.52 -21.25
N ASP A 505 -24.71 13.22 -21.41
CA ASP A 505 -23.60 12.31 -21.66
C ASP A 505 -22.78 12.68 -22.90
N GLU A 506 -23.49 13.08 -23.96
CA GLU A 506 -22.92 13.52 -25.24
C GLU A 506 -22.08 14.80 -25.14
N ASP A 507 -22.34 15.64 -24.13
CA ASP A 507 -21.62 16.90 -23.92
C ASP A 507 -20.42 16.74 -22.97
N TRP A 508 -20.37 15.66 -22.18
CA TRP A 508 -19.39 15.50 -21.12
C TRP A 508 -17.97 15.28 -21.68
N PRO A 509 -16.95 16.03 -21.24
CA PRO A 509 -15.68 16.09 -21.96
C PRO A 509 -14.70 14.96 -21.60
N LEU A 510 -14.97 14.17 -20.56
CA LEU A 510 -14.07 13.11 -20.09
C LEU A 510 -14.72 11.74 -20.20
N VAL A 511 -13.93 10.72 -20.55
CA VAL A 511 -14.36 9.32 -20.50
C VAL A 511 -14.81 8.98 -19.07
N LYS A 512 -16.01 8.39 -18.93
CA LYS A 512 -16.60 8.06 -17.63
C LYS A 512 -16.02 6.76 -17.08
N TYR A 513 -16.08 6.58 -15.76
CA TYR A 513 -15.54 5.37 -15.12
C TYR A 513 -16.18 4.08 -15.64
N ARG A 514 -17.48 4.10 -15.99
CA ARG A 514 -18.16 2.94 -16.57
C ARG A 514 -17.53 2.46 -17.89
N GLU A 515 -16.90 3.37 -18.65
CA GLU A 515 -16.15 2.99 -19.85
C GLU A 515 -14.76 2.48 -19.48
N LEU A 516 -14.04 3.19 -18.61
CA LEU A 516 -12.67 2.84 -18.20
C LEU A 516 -12.56 1.49 -17.47
N LEU A 517 -13.59 1.10 -16.72
CA LEU A 517 -13.58 -0.08 -15.86
C LEU A 517 -14.22 -1.33 -16.49
N PHE A 518 -14.98 -1.19 -17.58
CA PHE A 518 -15.77 -2.30 -18.13
C PHE A 518 -15.66 -2.47 -19.65
N ARG A 519 -14.97 -1.57 -20.37
CA ARG A 519 -14.72 -1.71 -21.81
C ARG A 519 -13.25 -2.08 -22.04
N ASN A 520 -13.00 -3.38 -22.24
CA ASN A 520 -11.72 -3.95 -22.65
C ASN A 520 -11.86 -4.70 -23.97
#